data_AF-A0A525VJC0-F1
#
_entry.id   AF-A0A525VJC0-F1
#
_cell.length_a   1.000
_cell.length_b   1.000
_cell.length_c   1.000
_cell.angle_alpha   90.00
_cell.angle_beta   90.00
_cell.angle_gamma   90.00
#
_symmetry.space_group_name_H-M   'P 1'
#
loop_
_entity.id
_entity.type
_entity.pdbx_description
1 polymer ?
#
loop_
_entity_poly.entity_id
_entity_poly.type
_entity_poly.pdbx_seq_one_letter_code
_entity_poly.pdbx_strand_id
1 'polypeptide(L)'
;MSIELIIGAWVATGLTLFIFTFLYKDNPLFKLAENLYVGVSVGYTIVKTYDTVIVQLIWKPIVEHGEWALLIPVGIGMLMLTRYVPKAAWISRYAFAFIVGVGSGLAIPRTISSFILKQIEDTVRPLLTLIPGEGVTFT
;
A
#
# COMPACT_ATOMS: atom_id res chain seq x y z
N MET A 1 2.40 -23.86 -23.82
CA MET A 1 1.93 -23.38 -22.50
C MET A 1 2.94 -23.85 -21.48
N SER A 2 3.62 -22.94 -20.79
CA SER A 2 4.69 -23.28 -19.84
C SER A 2 4.11 -24.13 -18.71
N ILE A 3 4.78 -25.22 -18.33
CA ILE A 3 4.31 -26.15 -17.29
C ILE A 3 4.02 -25.41 -15.96
N GLU A 4 4.80 -24.37 -15.68
CA GLU A 4 4.67 -23.46 -14.54
C GLU A 4 3.30 -22.77 -14.48
N LEU A 5 2.78 -22.37 -15.64
CA LEU A 5 1.50 -21.66 -15.77
C LEU A 5 0.33 -22.61 -15.47
N ILE A 6 0.46 -23.88 -15.85
CA ILE A 6 -0.54 -24.92 -15.58
C ILE A 6 -0.55 -25.27 -14.09
N ILE A 7 0.62 -25.45 -13.48
CA ILE A 7 0.74 -25.73 -12.04
C ILE A 7 0.19 -24.56 -11.22
N GLY A 8 0.56 -23.32 -11.58
CA GLY A 8 0.05 -22.12 -10.93
C GLY A 8 -1.47 -21.98 -11.05
N ALA A 9 -2.04 -22.26 -12.23
CA ALA A 9 -3.48 -22.23 -12.44
C ALA A 9 -4.21 -23.25 -11.55
N TRP A 10 -3.72 -24.49 -11.46
CA TRP A 10 -4.31 -25.51 -10.58
C TRP A 10 -4.25 -25.13 -9.10
N VAL A 11 -3.12 -24.58 -8.65
CA VAL A 11 -2.97 -24.10 -7.27
C VAL A 11 -3.93 -22.94 -6.99
N ALA A 12 -4.06 -21.99 -7.92
CA ALA A 12 -4.96 -20.85 -7.79
C ALA A 12 -6.43 -21.29 -7.73
N THR A 13 -6.85 -22.19 -8.62
CA THR A 13 -8.21 -22.75 -8.62
C THR A 13 -8.48 -23.55 -7.35
N GLY A 14 -7.52 -24.35 -6.87
CA GLY A 14 -7.63 -25.12 -5.64
C GLY A 14 -7.80 -24.23 -4.39
N LEU A 15 -6.98 -23.19 -4.25
CA LEU A 15 -7.10 -22.20 -3.17
C LEU A 15 -8.42 -21.43 -3.23
N THR A 16 -8.91 -21.11 -4.42
CA THR A 16 -10.21 -20.46 -4.62
C THR A 16 -11.36 -21.34 -4.11
N LEU A 17 -11.32 -22.64 -4.42
CA LEU A 17 -12.29 -23.61 -3.88
C LEU A 17 -12.21 -23.74 -2.36
N PHE A 18 -11.00 -23.71 -1.79
CA PHE A 18 -10.81 -23.76 -0.33
C PHE A 18 -11.44 -22.55 0.37
N ILE A 19 -11.33 -21.35 -0.22
CA ILE A 19 -11.98 -20.14 0.29
C ILE A 19 -13.52 -20.28 0.18
N PHE A 20 -14.04 -20.78 -0.94
CA PHE A 20 -15.49 -20.98 -1.10
C PHE A 20 -16.08 -22.03 -0.15
N THR A 21 -15.25 -22.90 0.43
CA THR A 21 -15.67 -23.88 1.44
C THR A 21 -16.23 -23.21 2.71
N PHE A 22 -15.98 -21.91 2.93
CA PHE A 22 -16.66 -21.10 3.95
C PHE A 22 -18.19 -21.25 3.93
N LEU A 23 -18.80 -21.35 2.74
CA LEU A 23 -20.26 -21.45 2.59
C LEU A 23 -20.83 -22.76 3.17
N TYR A 24 -20.00 -23.79 3.33
CA TYR A 24 -20.41 -25.14 3.72
C TYR A 24 -20.14 -25.45 5.20
N LYS A 25 -19.84 -24.43 6.05
CA LYS A 25 -19.46 -24.50 7.50
C LYS A 25 -17.93 -24.49 7.73
N ASP A 26 -17.49 -24.12 8.94
CA ASP A 26 -16.07 -24.01 9.36
C ASP A 26 -15.26 -25.31 9.15
N ASN A 27 -14.79 -25.54 7.93
CA ASN A 27 -14.02 -26.71 7.52
C ASN A 27 -12.52 -26.44 7.71
N PRO A 28 -11.69 -27.43 8.13
CA PRO A 28 -10.23 -27.29 8.17
C PRO A 28 -9.60 -26.76 6.88
N LEU A 29 -10.19 -27.05 5.71
CA LEU A 29 -9.71 -26.54 4.41
C LEU A 29 -9.80 -25.00 4.31
N PHE A 30 -10.88 -24.41 4.82
CA PHE A 30 -11.04 -22.96 4.82
C PHE A 30 -10.01 -22.30 5.76
N LYS A 31 -9.84 -22.83 6.97
CA LYS A 31 -8.87 -22.32 7.95
C LYS A 31 -7.42 -22.39 7.44
N LEU A 32 -7.09 -23.41 6.64
CA LEU A 32 -5.79 -23.51 5.98
C LEU A 32 -5.59 -22.38 4.98
N ALA A 33 -6.57 -22.14 4.10
CA ALA A 33 -6.50 -21.06 3.11
C ALA A 33 -6.42 -19.68 3.77
N GLU A 34 -7.18 -19.45 4.84
CA GLU A 34 -7.16 -18.22 5.62
C GLU A 34 -5.78 -17.98 6.25
N ASN A 35 -5.23 -18.96 6.97
CA ASN A 35 -3.91 -18.83 7.59
C ASN A 35 -2.79 -18.68 6.55
N LEU A 36 -2.88 -19.36 5.41
CA LEU A 36 -1.93 -19.20 4.31
C LEU A 36 -2.01 -17.78 3.74
N TYR A 37 -3.21 -17.28 3.46
CA TYR A 37 -3.41 -15.94 2.91
C TYR A 37 -2.90 -14.85 3.86
N VAL A 38 -3.27 -14.91 5.14
CA VAL A 38 -2.79 -13.96 6.15
C VAL A 38 -1.27 -14.08 6.32
N GLY A 39 -0.73 -15.31 6.36
CA GLY A 39 0.71 -15.54 6.45
C GLY A 39 1.50 -14.95 5.29
N VAL A 40 1.05 -15.19 4.05
CA VAL A 40 1.69 -14.65 2.84
C VAL A 40 1.57 -13.13 2.79
N SER A 41 0.42 -12.55 3.15
CA SER A 41 0.24 -11.09 3.15
C SER A 41 1.16 -10.39 4.16
N VAL A 42 1.31 -10.94 5.36
CA VAL A 42 2.23 -10.42 6.38
C VAL A 42 3.68 -10.62 5.93
N GLY A 43 4.03 -11.79 5.41
CA GLY A 43 5.38 -12.07 4.90
C GLY A 43 5.81 -11.13 3.77
N TYR A 44 4.94 -10.94 2.77
CA TYR A 44 5.18 -9.99 1.69
C TYR A 44 5.32 -8.55 2.21
N THR A 45 4.45 -8.15 3.14
CA THR A 45 4.51 -6.83 3.76
C THR A 45 5.85 -6.60 4.45
N ILE A 46 6.34 -7.56 5.25
CA ILE A 46 7.63 -7.45 5.95
C ILE A 46 8.78 -7.24 4.95
N VAL A 47 8.86 -8.07 3.91
CA VAL A 47 9.93 -7.98 2.90
C VAL A 47 9.87 -6.64 2.16
N LYS A 48 8.67 -6.24 1.73
CA LYS A 48 8.47 -4.97 1.04
C LYS A 48 8.82 -3.78 1.93
N THR A 49 8.39 -3.79 3.18
CA THR A 49 8.71 -2.74 4.14
C THR A 49 10.21 -2.68 4.41
N TYR A 50 10.91 -3.82 4.48
CA TYR A 50 12.36 -3.83 4.64
C TYR A 50 13.06 -3.17 3.45
N ASP A 51 12.75 -3.59 2.23
CA ASP A 51 13.38 -3.01 1.03
C ASP A 51 13.05 -1.53 0.88
N THR A 52 11.76 -1.17 0.98
CA THR A 52 11.34 0.21 0.78
C THR A 52 11.81 1.12 1.92
N VAL A 53 11.56 0.75 3.18
CA VAL A 53 11.81 1.65 4.32
C VAL A 53 13.26 1.60 4.77
N ILE A 54 13.82 0.41 4.97
CA ILE A 54 15.18 0.30 5.51
C ILE A 54 16.22 0.55 4.41
N VAL A 55 16.10 -0.11 3.26
CA VAL A 55 17.13 -0.01 2.21
C VAL A 55 16.99 1.28 1.43
N GLN A 56 15.80 1.59 0.89
CA GLN A 56 15.62 2.74 0.01
C GLN A 56 15.48 4.07 0.76
N LEU A 57 14.78 4.11 1.90
CA LEU A 57 14.53 5.37 2.62
C LEU A 57 15.60 5.72 3.68
N ILE A 58 16.32 4.73 4.21
CA ILE A 58 17.29 4.95 5.29
C ILE A 58 18.72 4.69 4.80
N TRP A 59 19.02 3.48 4.33
CA TRP A 59 20.40 3.08 4.03
C TRP A 59 21.00 3.85 2.86
N LYS A 60 20.39 3.77 1.68
CA LYS A 60 20.89 4.44 0.47
C LYS A 60 21.09 5.95 0.66
N PRO A 61 20.10 6.73 1.13
CA PRO A 61 20.27 8.17 1.19
C PRO A 61 21.22 8.65 2.30
N ILE A 62 21.32 7.93 3.42
CA ILE A 62 22.23 8.32 4.50
C ILE A 62 23.68 7.92 4.16
N VAL A 63 23.88 6.71 3.62
CA VAL A 63 25.22 6.14 3.42
C VAL A 63 25.79 6.51 2.04
N GLU A 64 24.99 6.49 0.98
CA GLU A 64 25.46 6.76 -0.39
C GLU A 64 25.37 8.24 -0.76
N HIS A 65 24.31 8.94 -0.33
CA HIS A 65 24.11 10.36 -0.65
C HIS A 65 24.56 11.33 0.46
N GLY A 66 24.92 10.82 1.64
CA GLY A 66 25.39 11.64 2.76
C GLY A 66 24.33 12.57 3.34
N GLU A 67 23.04 12.26 3.16
CA GLU A 67 21.93 13.09 3.66
C GLU A 67 21.67 12.84 5.15
N TRP A 68 22.56 13.35 5.98
CA TRP A 68 22.48 13.24 7.45
C TRP A 68 21.19 13.83 8.04
N ALA A 69 20.50 14.72 7.31
CA ALA A 69 19.22 15.29 7.72
C ALA A 69 18.14 14.21 7.94
N LEU A 70 18.24 13.06 7.27
CA LEU A 70 17.29 11.95 7.41
C LEU A 70 17.43 11.20 8.75
N LEU A 71 18.48 11.46 9.53
CA LEU A 71 18.58 10.95 10.90
C LEU A 71 17.49 11.52 11.82
N ILE A 72 17.01 12.74 11.54
CA ILE A 72 15.93 13.38 12.33
C ILE A 72 14.63 12.58 12.21
N PRO A 73 14.07 12.33 11.00
CA PRO A 73 12.86 11.53 10.86
C PRO A 73 13.06 10.08 11.32
N VAL A 74 14.26 9.49 11.17
CA VAL A 74 14.57 8.17 11.74
C VAL A 74 14.50 8.19 13.27
N GLY A 75 15.08 9.20 13.91
CA GLY A 75 15.02 9.37 15.36
C GLY A 75 13.59 9.52 15.86
N ILE A 76 12.78 10.36 15.20
CA ILE A 76 11.35 10.52 15.50
C ILE A 76 10.59 9.21 15.28
N GLY A 77 10.90 8.48 14.20
CA GLY A 77 10.32 7.16 13.93
C GLY A 77 10.65 6.14 15.02
N MET A 78 11.88 6.13 15.53
CA MET A 78 12.29 5.26 16.63
C MET A 78 11.54 5.57 17.94
N LEU A 79 11.09 6.80 18.16
CA LEU A 79 10.23 7.13 19.31
C LEU A 79 8.90 6.38 19.27
N MET A 80 8.44 5.88 18.11
CA MET A 80 7.25 5.01 18.06
C MET A 80 7.46 3.71 18.83
N LEU A 81 8.69 3.21 18.95
CA LEU A 81 8.99 1.99 19.69
C LEU A 81 8.72 2.14 21.19
N THR A 82 8.71 3.38 21.73
CA THR A 82 8.37 3.59 23.15
C THR A 82 6.91 3.26 23.45
N ARG A 83 6.07 3.08 22.43
CA ARG A 83 4.67 2.64 22.58
C ARG A 83 4.56 1.24 23.22
N TYR A 84 5.57 0.38 23.05
CA TYR A 84 5.59 -0.94 23.68
C TYR A 84 5.84 -0.88 25.19
N VAL A 85 6.33 0.26 25.72
CA VAL A 85 6.59 0.47 27.15
C VAL A 85 5.57 1.45 27.71
N PRO A 86 4.58 1.01 28.51
CA PRO A 86 3.48 1.86 28.99
C PRO A 86 3.92 3.15 29.69
N LYS A 87 5.05 3.12 30.40
CA LYS A 87 5.62 4.28 31.11
C LYS A 87 6.21 5.35 30.18
N ALA A 88 6.67 4.97 28.99
CA ALA A 88 7.31 5.86 28.00
C ALA A 88 6.41 6.12 26.77
N ALA A 89 5.18 5.58 26.75
CA ALA A 89 4.23 5.71 25.65
C ALA A 89 3.77 7.16 25.39
N TRP A 90 3.99 8.09 26.31
CA TRP A 90 3.70 9.50 26.06
C TRP A 90 4.65 10.11 25.01
N ILE A 91 5.88 9.60 24.90
CA ILE A 91 6.89 10.08 23.94
C ILE A 91 6.48 9.74 22.50
N SER A 92 5.80 8.61 22.29
CA SER A 92 5.32 8.24 20.95
C SER A 92 4.25 9.19 20.40
N ARG A 93 3.65 10.07 21.23
CA ARG A 93 2.68 11.07 20.78
C ARG A 93 3.29 12.12 19.85
N TYR A 94 4.54 12.51 20.09
CA TYR A 94 5.25 13.46 19.21
C TYR A 94 5.51 12.85 17.84
N ALA A 95 5.95 11.60 17.80
CA ALA A 95 6.12 10.86 16.56
C ALA A 95 4.79 10.70 15.81
N PHE A 96 3.71 10.38 16.53
CA PHE A 96 2.38 10.26 15.94
C PHE A 96 1.90 11.60 15.35
N ALA A 97 2.10 12.72 16.04
CA ALA A 97 1.75 14.05 15.54
C ALA A 97 2.52 14.40 14.27
N PHE A 98 3.82 14.06 14.21
CA PHE A 98 4.64 14.26 13.01
C PHE A 98 4.14 13.42 11.83
N ILE A 99 3.87 12.13 12.04
CA ILE A 99 3.35 11.23 11.00
C ILE A 99 2.00 11.71 10.46
N VAL A 100 1.08 12.09 11.35
CA VAL A 100 -0.24 12.60 10.94
C VAL A 100 -0.11 13.94 10.23
N GLY A 101 0.76 14.84 10.69
CA GLY A 101 1.02 16.12 10.03
C GLY A 101 1.55 15.96 8.61
N VAL A 102 2.62 15.18 8.43
CA VAL A 102 3.20 14.89 7.10
C VAL A 102 2.21 14.11 6.23
N GLY A 103 1.56 13.09 6.79
CA GLY A 103 0.59 12.26 6.08
C GLY A 103 -0.59 13.08 5.55
N SER A 104 -1.17 13.94 6.38
CA SER A 104 -2.28 14.82 5.98
C SER A 104 -1.82 15.89 4.99
N GLY A 105 -0.63 16.47 5.20
CA GLY A 105 -0.05 17.46 4.29
C GLY A 105 0.20 16.93 2.88
N LEU A 106 0.58 15.65 2.74
CA LEU A 106 0.75 14.99 1.45
C LEU A 106 -0.56 14.44 0.88
N ALA A 107 -1.45 13.94 1.73
CA ALA A 107 -2.70 13.29 1.30
C ALA A 107 -3.74 14.31 0.84
N ILE A 108 -3.95 15.41 1.55
CA ILE A 108 -5.00 16.39 1.23
C ILE A 108 -4.87 16.93 -0.21
N PRO A 109 -3.70 17.45 -0.65
CA PRO A 109 -3.55 17.94 -2.01
C PRO A 109 -3.72 16.83 -3.04
N ARG A 110 -3.14 15.64 -2.80
CA ARG A 110 -3.28 14.49 -3.71
C ARG A 110 -4.72 14.07 -3.87
N THR A 111 -5.48 14.00 -2.78
CA THR A 111 -6.90 13.64 -2.81
C THR A 111 -7.69 14.65 -3.63
N ILE A 112 -7.45 15.96 -3.43
CA ILE A 112 -8.12 17.00 -4.21
C ILE A 112 -7.75 16.88 -5.70
N SER A 113 -6.48 16.76 -6.04
CA SER A 113 -6.04 16.67 -7.43
C SER A 113 -6.54 15.39 -8.12
N SER A 114 -6.45 14.23 -7.46
CA SER A 114 -6.78 12.93 -8.05
C SER A 114 -8.26 12.59 -8.01
N PHE A 115 -8.97 12.93 -6.94
CA PHE A 115 -10.38 12.58 -6.82
C PHE A 115 -11.32 13.72 -7.19
N ILE A 116 -10.92 15.00 -7.08
CA ILE A 116 -11.84 16.10 -7.41
C ILE A 116 -11.53 16.61 -8.82
N LEU A 117 -10.31 17.11 -9.05
CA LEU A 117 -9.98 17.74 -10.33
C LEU A 117 -9.99 16.75 -11.49
N LYS A 118 -9.33 15.60 -11.33
CA LYS A 118 -9.30 14.57 -12.38
C LYS A 118 -10.67 13.96 -12.66
N GLN A 119 -11.50 13.72 -11.63
CA GLN A 119 -12.85 13.19 -11.84
C GLN A 119 -13.75 14.20 -12.57
N ILE A 120 -13.61 15.50 -12.27
CA ILE A 120 -14.33 16.56 -12.99
C ILE A 120 -13.85 16.62 -14.45
N GLU A 121 -12.53 16.55 -14.69
CA GLU A 121 -11.95 16.51 -16.05
C GLU A 121 -12.51 15.34 -16.86
N ASP A 122 -12.52 14.13 -16.29
CA ASP A 122 -13.05 12.92 -16.93
C ASP A 122 -14.56 13.01 -17.21
N THR A 123 -15.31 13.80 -16.43
CA THR A 123 -16.75 14.03 -16.64
C THR A 123 -17.04 15.08 -17.70
N VAL A 124 -16.18 16.10 -17.83
CA VAL A 124 -16.36 17.21 -18.79
C VAL A 124 -15.81 16.87 -20.18
N ARG A 125 -14.74 16.07 -20.27
CA ARG A 125 -14.12 15.65 -21.54
C ARG A 125 -15.12 15.07 -22.55
N PRO A 126 -16.08 14.20 -22.19
CA PRO A 126 -17.10 13.68 -23.11
C PRO A 126 -18.09 14.75 -23.62
N LEU A 127 -18.36 15.80 -22.82
CA LEU A 127 -19.26 16.89 -23.21
C LEU A 127 -18.60 17.84 -24.20
N LEU A 128 -17.29 18.06 -24.08
CA LEU A 128 -16.50 18.83 -25.04
C LEU A 128 -16.38 18.12 -26.39
N THR A 129 -16.30 16.78 -26.39
CA THR A 129 -16.31 15.98 -27.63
C THR A 129 -17.68 15.89 -28.30
N LEU A 130 -18.76 16.31 -27.61
CA LEU A 130 -20.12 16.26 -28.13
C LEU A 130 -20.54 17.54 -28.87
N ILE A 131 -19.70 18.59 -28.89
CA ILE A 131 -19.97 19.83 -29.62
C ILE A 131 -19.75 19.55 -31.12
N PRO A 132 -20.82 19.49 -31.94
CA PRO A 132 -20.73 19.11 -33.33
C PRO A 132 -20.29 20.34 -34.12
N GLY A 133 -19.02 20.41 -34.49
CA GLY A 133 -18.50 21.61 -35.13
C GLY A 133 -17.27 21.47 -36.02
N GLU A 134 -16.50 20.38 -35.99
CA GLU A 134 -15.58 20.03 -37.08
C GLU A 134 -14.95 18.64 -36.89
N GLY A 135 -15.10 17.79 -37.90
CA GLY A 135 -14.15 16.74 -38.29
C GLY A 135 -13.62 15.79 -37.22
N VAL A 136 -14.37 14.70 -36.98
CA VAL A 136 -13.90 13.51 -36.26
C VAL A 136 -12.70 12.88 -36.98
N THR A 137 -11.51 13.01 -36.39
CA THR A 137 -10.25 12.27 -36.68
C THR A 137 -9.34 12.44 -35.45
N PHE A 138 -8.61 11.49 -34.86
CA PHE A 138 -8.43 10.03 -34.87
C PHE A 138 -7.65 9.68 -33.55
N THR A 139 -7.53 8.38 -33.24
CA THR A 139 -6.54 7.68 -32.36
C THR A 139 -6.46 7.98 -30.87
#